data_AF-A0A960I1Q1-F1
#
_entry.id   AF-A0A960I1Q1-F1
#
_cell.length_a   1.000
_cell.length_b   1.000
_cell.length_c   1.000
_cell.angle_alpha   90.00
_cell.angle_beta   90.00
_cell.angle_gamma   90.00
#
_symmetry.space_group_name_H-M   'P 1'
#
loop_
_entity.id
_entity.type
_entity.pdbx_description
1 polymer ?
#
loop_
_entity_poly.entity_id
_entity_poly.type
_entity_poly.pdbx_seq_one_letter_code
_entity_poly.pdbx_strand_id
1 'polypeptide(L)' 'MSIAPEQTGIDIRRHFTTEGVHPYDEVEWERRDARITNFRDGSVAFEQLDVEFPVSWSLNATNIVAQK' A
#
# COMPACT_ATOMS: atom_id res chain seq x y z
N MET A 1 3.02 25.84 46.68
CA MET A 1 3.32 24.86 45.62
C MET A 1 2.06 24.69 44.80
N SER A 2 1.99 25.31 43.63
CA SER A 2 0.86 25.13 42.71
C SER A 2 1.03 23.79 42.00
N ILE A 3 0.09 22.88 42.20
CA ILE A 3 0.01 21.63 41.47
C ILE A 3 -0.78 21.97 40.20
N ALA A 4 -0.09 22.16 39.08
CA ALA A 4 -0.76 22.24 37.80
C ALA A 4 -1.43 20.87 37.53
N PRO A 5 -2.66 20.82 37.01
CA PRO A 5 -3.26 19.56 36.60
C PRO A 5 -2.35 18.90 35.57
N GLU A 6 -2.04 17.62 35.80
CA GLU A 6 -1.31 16.78 34.85
C GLU A 6 -1.98 16.94 33.48
N GLN A 7 -1.23 17.36 32.47
CA GLN A 7 -1.74 17.42 31.11
C GLN A 7 -2.13 16.00 30.72
N THR A 8 -3.42 15.71 30.67
CA THR A 8 -3.95 14.44 30.17
C THR A 8 -3.51 14.32 28.71
N GLY A 9 -2.39 13.62 28.49
CA GLY A 9 -1.88 13.33 27.16
C GLY A 9 -2.93 12.51 26.40
N ILE A 10 -3.10 12.82 25.12
CA ILE A 10 -3.89 11.96 24.23
C ILE A 10 -3.13 10.64 24.11
N ASP A 11 -3.70 9.56 24.66
CA ASP A 11 -3.15 8.21 24.54
C ASP A 11 -3.36 7.71 23.10
N ILE A 12 -2.37 7.93 22.23
CA ILE A 12 -2.39 7.44 20.85
C ILE A 12 -1.90 6.00 20.84
N ARG A 13 -2.82 5.06 20.63
CA ARG A 13 -2.52 3.64 20.51
C ARG A 13 -2.26 3.24 19.07
N ARG A 14 -1.37 2.26 18.88
CA ARG A 14 -1.22 1.55 17.60
C ARG A 14 -2.48 0.71 17.36
N HIS A 15 -2.95 0.68 16.12
CA HIS A 15 -4.17 -0.07 15.75
C HIS A 15 -3.92 -1.07 14.62
N PHE A 16 -3.11 -0.69 13.62
CA PHE A 16 -2.80 -1.52 12.45
C PHE A 16 -1.33 -1.96 12.39
N THR A 17 -0.54 -1.64 13.41
CA THR A 17 0.90 -1.91 13.43
C THR A 17 1.30 -2.57 14.73
N THR A 18 2.27 -3.46 14.64
CA THR A 18 2.85 -4.13 15.80
C THR A 18 4.16 -3.46 16.18
N GLU A 19 4.41 -3.28 17.49
CA GLU A 19 5.68 -2.71 17.94
C GLU A 19 6.84 -3.64 17.59
N GLY A 20 7.91 -3.09 17.01
CA GLY A 20 9.09 -3.86 16.61
C GLY A 20 8.96 -4.63 15.29
N VAL A 21 7.79 -4.58 14.64
CA VAL A 21 7.57 -5.19 13.31
C VAL A 21 7.51 -4.09 12.26
N HIS A 22 8.20 -4.30 11.14
CA HIS A 22 8.07 -3.39 10.01
C HIS A 22 6.75 -3.69 9.28
N PRO A 23 5.86 -2.70 9.06
CA PRO A 23 4.52 -2.96 8.53
C PRO A 23 4.49 -3.66 7.16
N TYR A 24 5.51 -3.46 6.32
CA TYR A 24 5.59 -4.16 5.03
C TYR A 24 5.94 -5.64 5.17
N ASP A 25 6.54 -6.07 6.28
CA ASP A 25 6.80 -7.48 6.55
C ASP A 25 5.52 -8.22 6.98
N GLU A 26 4.47 -7.48 7.36
CA GLU A 26 3.14 -8.01 7.71
C GLU A 26 2.26 -8.23 6.46
N VAL A 27 2.73 -7.87 5.26
CA VAL A 27 2.02 -7.99 3.99
C VAL A 27 2.72 -8.99 3.09
N GLU A 28 1.97 -9.90 2.47
CA GLU A 28 2.51 -10.77 1.42
C GLU A 28 2.56 -10.03 0.08
N TRP A 29 3.73 -10.07 -0.55
CA TRP A 29 4.02 -9.37 -1.80
C TRP A 29 4.26 -10.36 -2.94
N GLU A 30 3.86 -9.97 -4.14
CA GLU A 30 4.24 -10.66 -5.37
C GLU A 30 4.68 -9.69 -6.45
N ARG A 31 5.53 -10.18 -7.36
CA ARG A 31 5.92 -9.46 -8.57
C ARG A 31 4.98 -9.81 -9.70
N ARG A 32 4.47 -8.79 -10.39
CA ARG A 32 3.59 -8.95 -11.54
C ARG A 32 3.83 -7.85 -12.55
N ASP A 33 3.43 -8.08 -13.79
CA ASP A 33 3.49 -7.07 -14.84
C ASP A 33 2.16 -6.29 -14.91
N ALA A 34 2.24 -4.96 -14.81
CA ALA A 34 1.09 -4.07 -15.00
C ALA A 34 1.03 -3.67 -16.48
N ARG A 35 0.22 -4.38 -17.27
CA ARG A 35 0.10 -4.15 -18.71
C ARG A 35 -1.34 -3.85 -19.11
N ILE A 36 -1.54 -2.71 -19.75
CA ILE A 36 -2.85 -2.28 -20.27
C ILE A 36 -2.77 -2.27 -21.79
N THR A 37 -3.57 -3.11 -22.44
CA THR A 37 -3.66 -3.18 -23.90
C THR A 37 -4.89 -2.44 -24.41
N ASN A 38 -4.74 -1.73 -25.53
CA ASN A 38 -5.84 -1.13 -26.24
C ASN A 38 -6.68 -2.22 -26.93
N PHE A 39 -7.97 -2.28 -26.62
CA PHE A 39 -8.88 -3.30 -27.13
C PHE A 39 -9.14 -3.21 -28.65
N ARG A 40 -8.84 -2.07 -29.28
CA ARG A 40 -9.13 -1.85 -30.72
C ARG A 40 -8.06 -2.41 -31.63
N ASP A 41 -6.79 -2.28 -31.25
CA ASP A 41 -5.65 -2.61 -32.09
C ASP A 41 -4.65 -3.56 -31.41
N GLY A 42 -4.89 -3.92 -30.14
CA GLY A 42 -4.01 -4.79 -29.35
C GLY A 42 -2.69 -4.13 -28.94
N SER A 43 -2.49 -2.84 -29.24
CA SER A 43 -1.29 -2.11 -28.86
C SER A 43 -1.19 -1.94 -27.34
N VAL A 44 0.03 -1.84 -26.83
CA VAL A 44 0.27 -1.56 -25.42
C VAL A 44 0.03 -0.08 -25.17
N ALA A 45 -1.02 0.24 -24.41
CA ALA A 45 -1.30 1.61 -23.98
C ALA A 45 -0.42 2.03 -22.80
N PHE A 46 -0.06 1.06 -21.94
CA PHE A 46 0.81 1.24 -20.79
C PHE A 46 1.44 -0.10 -20.40
N GLU A 47 2.72 -0.10 -20.03
CA GLU A 47 3.33 -1.24 -19.33
C GLU A 47 4.33 -0.80 -18.26
N GLN A 48 4.34 -1.53 -17.16
CA GLN A 48 5.40 -1.52 -16.17
C GLN A 48 5.64 -2.96 -15.71
N LEU A 49 6.86 -3.45 -15.93
CA LEU A 49 7.22 -4.85 -15.72
C LEU A 49 7.86 -5.04 -14.34
N ASP A 50 7.72 -6.25 -13.80
CA ASP A 50 8.34 -6.69 -12.54
C ASP A 50 8.04 -5.77 -11.33
N VAL A 51 6.80 -5.31 -11.21
CA VAL A 51 6.36 -4.44 -10.10
C VAL A 51 5.84 -5.24 -8.93
N GLU A 52 6.17 -4.80 -7.72
CA GLU A 52 5.81 -5.48 -6.49
C GLU A 52 4.51 -4.89 -5.91
N PHE A 53 3.51 -5.75 -5.72
CA PHE A 53 2.20 -5.38 -5.17
C PHE A 53 1.74 -6.42 -4.14
N PRO A 54 0.85 -6.05 -3.21
CA PRO A 54 0.27 -7.01 -2.28
C PRO A 54 -0.49 -8.10 -3.03
N VAL A 55 -0.32 -9.35 -2.62
CA VAL A 55 -0.99 -10.52 -3.23
C VAL A 55 -2.52 -10.36 -3.24
N SER A 56 -3.07 -9.70 -2.21
CA SER A 56 -4.49 -9.46 -2.06
C SER A 56 -5.08 -8.48 -3.10
N TRP A 57 -4.26 -7.76 -3.85
CA TRP A 57 -4.73 -6.79 -4.83
C TRP A 57 -5.14 -7.46 -6.13
N SER A 58 -6.29 -7.04 -6.66
CA SER A 58 -6.70 -7.41 -8.02
C SER A 58 -5.80 -6.77 -9.08
N LEU A 59 -5.73 -7.38 -10.27
CA LEU A 59 -5.04 -6.80 -11.43
C LEU A 59 -5.56 -5.38 -11.76
N ASN A 60 -6.87 -5.13 -11.56
CA ASN A 60 -7.45 -3.81 -11.76
C ASN A 60 -6.87 -2.78 -10.77
N ALA A 61 -6.72 -3.15 -9.49
CA ALA A 61 -6.10 -2.26 -8.50
C ALA A 61 -4.63 -1.97 -8.84
N THR A 62 -3.87 -2.99 -9.22
CA THR A 62 -2.49 -2.82 -9.72
C THR A 62 -2.43 -1.87 -10.91
N ASN A 63 -3.28 -2.06 -11.92
CA ASN A 63 -3.29 -1.21 -13.12
C ASN A 63 -3.67 0.24 -12.81
N ILE A 64 -4.67 0.48 -11.94
CA ILE A 64 -5.06 1.83 -11.53
C ILE A 64 -3.90 2.54 -10.83
N VAL A 65 -3.16 1.85 -9.94
CA VAL A 65 -2.05 2.46 -9.21
C VAL A 65 -0.82 2.64 -10.10
N ALA A 66 -0.49 1.67 -10.95
CA ALA A 66 0.68 1.75 -11.83
C ALA A 66 0.55 2.87 -12.89
N GLN A 67 -0.66 3.19 -13.35
CA GLN A 67 -0.89 4.23 -14.37
C GLN A 67 -1.00 5.66 -13.77
N LYS A 68 -0.92 5.83 -12.45
CA LYS A 68 -1.16 7.12 -11.78
C LYS A 68 0.05 8.03 -11.71
#